data_AF-A0A0W0GD29-F1
#
_entry.id   AF-A0A0W0GD29-F1
#
_cell.length_a   1.000
_cell.length_b   1.000
_cell.length_c   1.000
_cell.angle_alpha   90.00
_cell.angle_beta   90.00
_cell.angle_gamma   90.00
#
_symmetry.space_group_name_H-M   'P 1'
#
loop_
_entity.id
_entity.type
_entity.pdbx_description
1 polymer ?
#
loop_
_entity_poly.entity_id
_entity_poly.type
_entity_poly.pdbx_seq_one_letter_code
_entity_poly.pdbx_strand_id
1 'polypeptide(L)' 'MSLAVFDISPAIGEDGKPIIPEHENTNGTISHPKPFKCTIKPRSEKALSLIDSDVSQ' A
#
# COMPACT_ATOMS: atom_id res chain seq x y z
N MET A 1 5.97 -14.88 3.11
CA MET A 1 6.79 -13.93 2.29
C MET A 1 5.93 -13.53 1.09
N SER A 2 5.16 -12.43 1.17
CA SER A 2 3.95 -12.28 0.33
C SER A 2 3.79 -10.93 -0.40
N LEU A 3 4.79 -10.04 -0.42
CA LEU A 3 4.63 -8.72 -1.04
C LEU A 3 4.28 -8.79 -2.55
N ALA A 4 4.75 -9.80 -3.27
CA ALA A 4 4.54 -9.96 -4.70
C ALA A 4 3.08 -10.29 -5.10
N VAL A 5 2.20 -10.58 -4.13
CA VAL A 5 0.78 -10.90 -4.38
C VAL A 5 -0.13 -9.67 -4.33
N PHE A 6 0.41 -8.50 -4.00
CA PHE A 6 -0.34 -7.25 -3.95
C PHE A 6 0.07 -6.29 -5.06
N ASP A 7 -0.91 -5.56 -5.58
CA ASP A 7 -0.70 -4.33 -6.34
C ASP A 7 -0.80 -3.14 -5.38
N ILE A 8 0.25 -2.30 -5.40
CA ILE A 8 0.34 -1.09 -4.59
C ILE A 8 0.25 0.11 -5.53
N SER A 9 -0.70 1.00 -5.28
CA SER A 9 -0.98 2.16 -6.13
C SER A 9 -1.35 3.39 -5.30
N PRO A 10 -1.33 4.60 -5.88
CA PRO A 10 -1.82 5.80 -5.20
C PRO A 10 -3.27 5.63 -4.71
N ALA A 11 -3.62 6.31 -3.62
CA ALA A 11 -5.03 6.41 -3.22
C ALA A 11 -5.81 7.24 -4.26
N ILE A 12 -7.08 6.93 -4.45
CA ILE A 12 -7.98 7.73 -5.31
C ILE A 12 -8.73 8.73 -4.42
N GLY A 13 -8.67 10.01 -4.77
CA GLY A 13 -9.37 11.09 -4.08
C GLY A 13 -10.86 11.15 -4.40
N GLU A 14 -11.58 12.05 -3.73
CA GLU A 14 -13.02 12.27 -3.94
C GLU A 14 -13.34 12.76 -5.37
N ASP A 15 -12.36 13.39 -6.02
CA ASP A 15 -12.41 13.84 -7.41
C ASP A 15 -12.14 12.73 -8.44
N GLY A 16 -11.92 11.50 -7.98
CA GLY A 16 -11.60 10.34 -8.82
C GLY A 16 -10.17 10.34 -9.35
N LYS A 17 -9.28 11.22 -8.87
CA LYS A 17 -7.88 11.29 -9.34
C LYS A 17 -6.91 10.63 -8.36
N PRO A 18 -5.75 10.15 -8.85
CA PRO A 18 -4.69 9.66 -7.98
C PRO A 18 -4.12 10.76 -7.09
N ILE A 19 -4.09 10.51 -5.78
CA ILE A 19 -3.40 11.34 -4.79
C ILE A 19 -1.92 10.96 -4.81
N ILE A 20 -1.09 11.76 -5.46
CA ILE A 20 0.37 11.55 -5.47
C ILE A 20 0.94 11.94 -4.11
N PRO A 21 1.64 11.03 -3.41
CA PRO A 21 2.30 11.37 -2.15
C PRO A 21 3.33 12.48 -2.35
N GLU A 22 3.29 13.51 -1.50
CA GLU A 22 4.31 14.52 -1.45
C GLU A 22 5.59 13.95 -0.82
N HIS A 23 6.74 14.29 -1.39
CA HIS A 23 8.03 13.86 -0.84
C HIS A 23 8.42 14.74 0.34
N GLU A 24 7.86 14.43 1.51
CA GLU A 24 8.16 15.10 2.77
C GLU A 24 8.55 14.10 3.86
N ASN A 25 9.44 14.52 4.76
CA ASN A 25 9.88 13.71 5.88
C ASN A 25 9.36 14.28 7.22
N THR A 26 9.26 13.41 8.23
CA THR A 26 8.99 13.81 9.61
C THR A 26 10.22 14.50 10.21
N ASN A 27 10.02 15.51 11.06
CA ASN A 27 11.11 16.10 11.82
C ASN A 27 11.49 15.17 12.99
N GLY A 28 12.76 14.77 13.06
CA GLY A 28 13.29 13.93 14.13
C GLY A 28 14.71 13.47 13.84
N THR A 29 15.30 12.70 14.74
CA THR A 29 16.65 12.12 14.55
C THR A 29 16.70 11.13 13.39
N ILE A 30 15.57 10.54 12.99
CA ILE A 30 15.44 9.61 11.86
C ILE A 30 14.49 10.23 10.83
N SER A 31 14.94 10.30 9.58
CA SER A 31 14.16 10.82 8.45
C SER A 31 13.20 9.75 7.90
N HIS A 32 11.98 9.67 8.45
CA HIS A 32 10.90 8.87 7.87
C HIS A 32 10.04 9.72 6.94
N PRO A 33 9.50 9.15 5.85
CA PRO A 33 8.45 9.81 5.08
C PRO A 33 7.27 10.16 5.98
N LYS A 34 6.62 11.31 5.73
CA LYS A 34 5.33 11.61 6.38
C LYS A 34 4.29 10.56 5.98
N PRO A 35 3.28 10.27 6.84
CA PRO A 35 2.21 9.36 6.48
C PRO A 35 1.49 9.80 5.20
N PHE A 36 1.32 8.87 4.26
CA PHE A 36 0.59 9.09 3.01
C PHE A 36 -0.42 7.97 2.79
N LYS A 37 -1.51 8.28 2.07
CA LYS A 37 -2.52 7.27 1.70
C LYS A 37 -2.07 6.50 0.46
N CYS A 38 -2.27 5.20 0.47
CA CYS A 38 -2.08 4.33 -0.68
C CYS A 38 -3.16 3.25 -0.73
N THR A 39 -3.30 2.62 -1.89
CA THR A 39 -4.18 1.47 -2.10
C THR A 39 -3.34 0.22 -2.21
N ILE A 40 -3.64 -0.77 -1.37
CA ILE A 40 -3.02 -2.11 -1.42
C ILE A 40 -4.14 -3.09 -1.69
N LYS A 41 -4.08 -3.79 -2.81
CA LYS A 41 -5.08 -4.79 -3.20
C LYS A 41 -4.40 -6.07 -3.67
N PRO A 42 -4.98 -7.25 -3.42
CA PRO A 42 -4.52 -8.47 -4.05
C PRO A 42 -4.53 -8.32 -5.57
N ARG A 43 -3.46 -8.74 -6.22
CA ARG A 43 -3.30 -8.60 -7.68
C ARG A 43 -4.20 -9.53 -8.50
N SER A 44 -4.75 -10.57 -7.87
CA SER A 44 -5.66 -11.55 -8.48
C SER A 44 -6.39 -12.38 -7.43
N GLU A 45 -7.41 -13.13 -7.86
CA GLU A 45 -8.13 -14.09 -6.99
C GLU A 45 -7.22 -15.21 -6.46
N LYS A 46 -6.27 -15.70 -7.26
CA LYS A 46 -5.29 -16.68 -6.79
C LYS A 46 -4.39 -16.11 -5.70
N ALA A 47 -4.03 -14.84 -5.83
CA ALA A 47 -3.26 -14.13 -4.81
C ALA A 47 -4.04 -14.01 -3.49
N LEU A 48 -5.36 -13.76 -3.54
CA LEU A 48 -6.22 -13.81 -2.35
C LEU A 48 -6.12 -15.16 -1.62
N SER A 49 -6.26 -16.27 -2.34
CA SER A 49 -6.17 -17.60 -1.73
C SER A 49 -4.82 -17.84 -1.05
N LEU A 50 -3.72 -17.35 -1.63
CA LEU A 50 -2.39 -17.42 -1.04
C LEU A 50 -2.28 -16.59 0.25
N ILE A 51 -2.86 -15.38 0.26
CA ILE A 51 -2.89 -14.51 1.45
C ILE A 51 -3.66 -15.20 2.58
N ASP A 52 -4.85 -15.73 2.30
CA ASP A 52 -5.70 -16.37 3.32
C ASP A 52 -5.05 -17.62 3.94
N SER A 53 -4.31 -18.39 3.14
CA SER A 53 -3.54 -19.53 3.62
C SER A 53 -2.35 -19.12 4.49
N ASP A 54 -1.69 -17.98 4.22
CA ASP A 54 -0.57 -17.46 5.01
C ASP A 54 -1.05 -16.88 6.36
N VAL A 55 -2.22 -16.23 6.41
CA VAL A 55 -2.78 -15.62 7.64
C VAL A 55 -3.27 -16.67 8.63
N SER A 56 -3.58 -17.88 8.16
CA SER A 56 -4.09 -18.97 8.98
C SER A 56 -2.99 -19.82 9.66
N GLN A 57 -1.74 -19.38 9.63
CA GLN A 57 -0.57 -20.07 10.21
C GLN A 57 -0.15 -19.54 11.59
#